data_AF-A0A8T4NLA3-F1
#
_entry.id   AF-A0A8T4NLA3-F1
#
_cell.length_a   1.000
_cell.length_b   1.000
_cell.length_c   1.000
_cell.angle_alpha   90.00
_cell.angle_beta   90.00
_cell.angle_gamma   90.00
#
_symmetry.space_group_name_H-M   'P 1'
#
loop_
_entity.id
_entity.type
_entity.pdbx_description
1 polymer ?
#
loop_
_entity_poly.entity_id
_entity_poly.type
_entity_poly.pdbx_seq_one_letter_code
_entity_poly.pdbx_strand_id
1 'polypeptide(L)'
;MVVKKKIKLAKKNVKDGGVSLDDAFADDEDVNYAQSKLKKKKGLSEDELDGELDGIEEKYESVQQGTYTMSASKPISQLKRGDKIDIDGVIYDIDAHYVLINHESTKEMAIEIFNSKNEKDYQLRYFDDQVATTIEFYELQEIMYIKKPFSKISW
;
A
#
# COMPACT_ATOMS: atom_id res chain seq x y z
N MET A 1 -57.91 -14.50 4.06
CA MET A 1 -58.05 -14.84 5.49
C MET A 1 -56.64 -14.81 6.09
N VAL A 2 -56.30 -13.78 6.89
CA VAL A 2 -54.93 -13.53 7.36
C VAL A 2 -54.82 -13.98 8.81
N VAL A 3 -54.09 -15.07 9.06
CA VAL A 3 -53.91 -15.63 10.42
C VAL A 3 -52.67 -14.98 11.06
N LYS A 4 -52.89 -14.04 11.98
CA LYS A 4 -51.83 -13.40 12.78
C LYS A 4 -51.34 -14.38 13.86
N LYS A 5 -50.14 -14.94 13.69
CA LYS A 5 -49.48 -15.79 14.70
C LYS A 5 -48.77 -14.89 15.73
N LYS A 6 -49.22 -14.92 16.98
CA LYS A 6 -48.60 -14.20 18.11
C LYS A 6 -47.30 -14.90 18.51
N ILE A 7 -46.18 -14.20 18.43
CA ILE A 7 -44.88 -14.64 18.96
C ILE A 7 -44.76 -14.08 20.39
N LYS A 8 -44.60 -14.96 21.39
CA LYS A 8 -44.26 -14.58 22.76
C LYS A 8 -42.74 -14.50 22.87
N LEU A 9 -42.19 -13.32 23.16
CA LEU A 9 -40.79 -13.17 23.58
C LEU A 9 -40.64 -13.65 25.03
N ALA A 10 -39.80 -14.68 25.23
CA ALA A 10 -39.30 -15.04 26.55
C ALA A 10 -38.13 -14.12 26.92
N LYS A 11 -38.25 -13.38 28.02
CA LYS A 11 -37.14 -12.63 28.63
C LYS A 11 -36.12 -13.60 29.20
N LYS A 12 -34.92 -13.64 28.63
CA LYS A 12 -33.75 -14.32 29.21
C LYS A 12 -33.02 -13.28 30.07
N ASN A 13 -33.01 -13.48 31.39
CA ASN A 13 -32.16 -12.74 32.32
C ASN A 13 -30.70 -13.04 31.98
N VAL A 14 -30.00 -12.05 31.43
CA VAL A 14 -28.53 -12.02 31.41
C VAL A 14 -28.12 -11.42 32.74
N LYS A 15 -27.38 -12.20 33.54
CA LYS A 15 -26.70 -11.66 34.72
C LYS A 15 -25.60 -10.73 34.20
N ASP A 16 -25.72 -9.45 34.53
CA ASP A 16 -24.64 -8.47 34.45
C ASP A 16 -23.44 -9.01 35.22
N GLY A 17 -22.44 -9.44 34.47
CA GLY A 17 -21.04 -9.53 34.89
C GLY A 17 -20.23 -8.66 33.94
N GLY A 18 -20.65 -7.41 33.77
CA GLY A 18 -19.91 -6.42 33.01
C GLY A 18 -18.75 -5.92 33.86
N VAL A 19 -17.53 -6.29 33.47
CA VAL A 19 -16.33 -5.57 33.91
C VAL A 19 -16.40 -4.21 33.22
N SER A 20 -16.47 -3.12 33.98
CA SER A 20 -16.45 -1.77 33.42
C SER A 20 -15.13 -1.54 32.70
N LEU A 21 -15.17 -0.85 31.56
CA LEU A 21 -13.97 -0.52 30.78
C LEU A 21 -12.95 0.30 31.59
N ASP A 22 -13.41 1.06 32.58
CA ASP A 22 -12.55 1.80 33.51
C ASP A 22 -11.78 0.90 34.50
N ASP A 23 -12.20 -0.35 34.69
CA ASP A 23 -11.56 -1.31 35.62
C ASP A 23 -10.54 -2.22 34.90
N ALA A 24 -10.51 -2.20 33.56
CA ALA A 24 -9.58 -2.96 32.75
C ALA A 24 -8.23 -2.25 32.50
N PHE A 25 -8.12 -0.96 32.86
CA PHE A 25 -6.93 -0.14 32.67
C PHE A 25 -6.40 0.49 33.97
N ALA A 26 -7.00 0.17 35.12
CA ALA A 26 -6.66 0.80 36.40
C ALA A 26 -5.48 0.16 37.15
N ASP A 27 -4.86 -0.91 36.63
CA ASP A 27 -3.80 -1.63 37.34
C ASP A 27 -2.65 -2.10 36.44
N ASP A 28 -2.25 -1.26 35.48
CA ASP A 28 -1.07 -1.53 34.63
C ASP A 28 0.27 -1.17 35.32
N GLU A 29 0.24 -0.75 36.60
CA GLU A 29 1.45 -0.43 37.38
C GLU A 29 2.11 -1.63 38.06
N ASP A 30 1.48 -2.82 38.11
CA ASP A 30 2.04 -3.98 38.84
C ASP A 30 2.22 -5.26 38.01
N VAL A 31 2.21 -5.15 36.67
CA VAL A 31 2.66 -6.22 35.77
C VAL A 31 4.19 -6.24 35.70
N ASN A 32 4.80 -6.99 36.62
CA ASN A 32 6.22 -7.31 36.56
C ASN A 32 6.47 -8.30 35.40
N TYR A 33 6.77 -7.76 34.22
CA TYR A 33 7.18 -8.55 33.06
C TYR A 33 8.37 -9.41 33.45
N ALA A 34 8.17 -10.73 33.52
CA ALA A 34 9.27 -11.65 33.72
C ALA A 34 10.29 -11.42 32.60
N GLN A 35 11.49 -10.96 32.95
CA GLN A 35 12.60 -10.84 32.01
C GLN A 35 12.78 -12.19 31.31
N SER A 36 12.40 -12.24 30.04
CA SER A 36 12.69 -13.38 29.20
C SER A 36 14.20 -13.57 29.23
N LYS A 37 14.65 -14.77 29.64
CA LYS A 37 16.06 -15.12 29.64
C LYS A 37 16.54 -15.13 28.20
N LEU A 38 17.00 -13.97 27.71
CA LEU A 38 17.81 -13.85 26.51
C LEU A 38 19.03 -14.76 26.70
N LYS A 39 18.99 -15.92 26.06
CA LYS A 39 20.20 -16.69 25.79
C LYS A 39 21.09 -15.76 24.97
N LYS A 40 22.08 -15.14 25.64
CA LYS A 40 23.16 -14.39 25.01
C LYS A 40 23.85 -15.31 24.01
N LYS A 41 23.42 -15.24 22.75
CA LYS A 41 24.29 -15.59 21.64
C LYS A 41 25.40 -14.56 21.62
N LYS A 42 26.59 -15.09 21.40
CA LYS A 42 27.88 -14.43 21.50
C LYS A 42 27.97 -13.32 20.43
N GLY A 43 27.96 -12.08 20.91
CA GLY A 43 28.49 -10.84 20.33
C GLY A 43 28.32 -10.62 18.82
N LEU A 44 27.32 -9.83 18.45
CA LEU A 44 27.59 -8.61 17.67
C LEU A 44 27.55 -7.45 18.67
N SER A 45 28.44 -6.48 18.55
CA SER A 45 28.36 -5.25 19.35
C SER A 45 27.17 -4.40 18.92
N GLU A 46 26.63 -3.59 19.83
CA GLU A 46 25.55 -2.63 19.55
C GLU A 46 25.94 -1.70 18.38
N ASP A 47 27.22 -1.33 18.30
CA ASP A 47 27.80 -0.55 17.18
C ASP A 47 27.80 -1.27 15.82
N GLU A 48 27.78 -2.62 15.78
CA GLU A 48 27.71 -3.38 14.51
C GLU A 48 26.27 -3.52 14.01
N LEU A 49 25.28 -3.51 14.92
CA LEU A 49 23.86 -3.55 14.57
C LEU A 49 23.39 -2.22 13.99
N ASP A 50 23.86 -1.09 14.54
CA ASP A 50 23.57 0.24 13.99
C ASP A 50 24.19 0.42 12.59
N GLY A 51 25.43 -0.05 12.39
CA GLY A 51 26.07 0.02 11.07
C GLY A 51 25.41 -0.85 9.99
N GLU A 52 24.80 -1.98 10.35
CA GLU A 52 24.01 -2.79 9.40
C GLU A 52 22.63 -2.16 9.10
N LEU A 53 22.03 -1.45 10.06
CA LEU A 53 20.78 -0.71 9.86
C LEU A 53 20.98 0.50 8.95
N ASP A 54 22.02 1.31 9.21
CA ASP A 54 22.40 2.44 8.35
C ASP A 54 22.75 1.98 6.92
N GLY A 55 23.49 0.87 6.78
CA GLY A 55 23.84 0.31 5.47
C GLY A 55 22.67 -0.30 4.69
N ILE A 56 21.59 -0.67 5.39
CA ILE A 56 20.33 -1.11 4.76
C ILE A 56 19.49 0.12 4.39
N GLU A 57 19.43 1.16 5.23
CA GLU A 57 18.71 2.40 4.99
C GLU A 57 19.25 3.17 3.77
N GLU A 58 20.58 3.32 3.66
CA GLU A 58 21.24 3.94 2.49
C GLU A 58 20.96 3.19 1.16
N LYS A 59 20.71 1.88 1.24
CA LYS A 59 20.38 1.05 0.07
C LYS A 59 18.96 1.27 -0.44
N TYR A 60 18.04 1.75 0.40
CA TYR A 60 16.68 2.11 0.02
C TYR A 60 16.53 3.59 -0.35
N GLU A 61 17.39 4.47 0.15
CA GLU A 61 17.31 5.91 -0.15
C GLU A 61 17.91 6.32 -1.50
N SER A 62 18.78 5.50 -2.09
CA SER A 62 19.40 5.79 -3.40
C SER A 62 18.57 5.31 -4.60
N VAL A 63 17.24 5.20 -4.47
CA VAL A 63 16.35 5.09 -5.64
C VAL A 63 16.34 6.43 -6.36
N GLN A 64 17.38 6.62 -7.19
CA GLN A 64 17.60 7.78 -8.01
C GLN A 64 16.28 8.19 -8.69
N GLN A 65 15.83 9.42 -8.43
CA GLN A 65 14.90 10.11 -9.30
C GLN A 65 15.59 10.27 -10.66
N GLY A 66 15.51 9.21 -11.48
CA GLY A 66 16.04 9.21 -12.83
C GLY A 66 15.32 10.28 -13.63
N THR A 67 16.08 11.12 -14.34
CA THR A 67 15.52 12.02 -15.32
C THR A 67 14.91 11.18 -16.45
N TYR A 68 13.58 11.16 -16.55
CA TYR A 68 12.87 10.46 -17.63
C TYR A 68 12.34 11.43 -18.68
N THR A 69 12.16 10.92 -19.90
CA THR A 69 11.54 11.65 -21.00
C THR A 69 10.07 11.26 -21.12
N MET A 70 9.18 12.26 -21.07
CA MET A 70 7.73 12.07 -21.15
C MET A 70 7.19 12.65 -22.45
N SER A 71 6.37 11.89 -23.18
CA SER A 71 5.69 12.34 -24.39
C SER A 71 4.23 11.96 -24.37
N ALA A 72 3.33 12.93 -24.32
CA ALA A 72 1.89 12.71 -24.19
C ALA A 72 1.14 13.20 -25.43
N SER A 73 0.30 12.34 -26.01
CA SER A 73 -0.64 12.66 -27.08
C SER A 73 -1.90 13.37 -26.55
N LYS A 74 -2.26 13.07 -25.29
CA LYS A 74 -3.41 13.64 -24.57
C LYS A 74 -3.12 13.68 -23.05
N PRO A 75 -3.89 14.43 -22.25
CA PRO A 75 -3.75 14.43 -20.80
C PRO A 75 -3.86 13.00 -20.23
N ILE A 76 -2.99 12.66 -19.28
CA ILE A 76 -2.98 11.34 -18.63
C ILE A 76 -4.34 11.02 -17.98
N SER A 77 -5.03 12.04 -17.45
CA SER A 77 -6.37 11.96 -16.87
C SER A 77 -7.46 11.52 -17.85
N GLN A 78 -7.23 11.63 -19.16
CA GLN A 78 -8.14 11.21 -20.22
C GLN A 78 -7.84 9.82 -20.78
N LEU A 79 -6.86 9.12 -20.21
CA LEU A 79 -6.61 7.73 -20.51
C LEU A 79 -7.73 6.85 -19.96
N LYS A 80 -8.18 5.91 -20.79
CA LYS A 80 -9.24 4.97 -20.48
C LYS A 80 -8.81 3.55 -20.83
N ARG A 81 -9.60 2.59 -20.35
CA ARG A 81 -9.44 1.19 -20.71
C ARG A 81 -9.35 0.98 -22.23
N GLY A 82 -8.35 0.22 -22.66
CA GLY A 82 -8.06 -0.09 -24.06
C GLY A 82 -7.13 0.91 -24.77
N ASP A 83 -6.78 2.04 -24.14
CA ASP A 83 -5.65 2.85 -24.61
C ASP A 83 -4.32 2.13 -24.35
N LYS A 84 -3.24 2.62 -24.98
CA LYS A 84 -1.91 2.02 -24.89
C LYS A 84 -0.90 3.00 -24.29
N ILE A 85 0.01 2.47 -23.49
CA ILE A 85 1.15 3.21 -22.95
C ILE A 85 2.43 2.50 -23.40
N ASP A 86 3.40 3.26 -23.89
CA ASP A 86 4.74 2.80 -24.21
C ASP A 86 5.70 3.24 -23.09
N ILE A 87 6.32 2.27 -22.42
CA ILE A 87 7.37 2.50 -21.43
C ILE A 87 8.63 1.77 -21.90
N ASP A 88 9.70 2.52 -22.14
CA ASP A 88 10.98 2.02 -22.64
C ASP A 88 10.89 1.11 -23.89
N GLY A 89 9.93 1.38 -24.79
CA GLY A 89 9.70 0.62 -26.01
C GLY A 89 8.81 -0.62 -25.81
N VAL A 90 8.28 -0.83 -24.60
CA VAL A 90 7.33 -1.89 -24.28
C VAL A 90 5.93 -1.30 -24.24
N ILE A 91 5.03 -1.87 -25.04
CA ILE A 91 3.63 -1.43 -25.14
C ILE A 91 2.80 -2.21 -24.11
N TYR A 92 2.10 -1.46 -23.27
CA TYR A 92 1.16 -1.95 -22.27
C TYR A 92 -0.26 -1.51 -22.64
N ASP A 93 -1.24 -2.34 -22.31
CA ASP A 93 -2.65 -2.06 -22.46
C ASP A 93 -3.23 -1.53 -21.14
N ILE A 94 -4.00 -0.45 -21.19
CA ILE A 94 -4.65 0.10 -20.00
C ILE A 94 -5.89 -0.73 -19.68
N ASP A 95 -5.97 -1.23 -18.44
CA ASP A 95 -7.12 -1.95 -17.94
C ASP A 95 -8.04 -1.06 -17.10
N ALA A 96 -7.46 -0.29 -16.17
CA ALA A 96 -8.21 0.57 -15.28
C ALA A 96 -7.45 1.86 -15.00
N HIS A 97 -8.23 2.91 -14.70
CA HIS A 97 -7.71 4.19 -14.28
C HIS A 97 -8.63 4.76 -13.20
N TYR A 98 -8.11 4.94 -12.00
CA TYR A 98 -8.89 5.34 -10.85
C TYR A 98 -8.08 6.20 -9.86
N VAL A 99 -8.80 6.84 -8.95
CA VAL A 99 -8.21 7.55 -7.81
C VAL A 99 -7.86 6.52 -6.75
N LEU A 100 -6.57 6.42 -6.39
CA LEU A 100 -6.10 5.54 -5.32
C LEU A 100 -6.38 6.18 -3.96
N ILE A 101 -5.94 7.42 -3.77
CA ILE A 101 -6.11 8.20 -2.54
C ILE A 101 -6.49 9.63 -2.90
N ASN A 102 -7.46 10.20 -2.19
CA ASN A 102 -7.86 11.59 -2.33
C ASN A 102 -7.38 12.38 -1.11
N HIS A 103 -6.41 13.27 -1.29
CA HIS A 103 -5.86 14.12 -0.23
C HIS A 103 -6.54 15.50 -0.15
N GLU A 104 -7.77 15.61 -0.65
CA GLU A 104 -8.56 16.85 -0.76
C GLU A 104 -8.01 17.86 -1.79
N SER A 105 -6.74 18.26 -1.64
CA SER A 105 -6.05 19.22 -2.51
C SER A 105 -5.43 18.59 -3.75
N THR A 106 -4.94 17.34 -3.63
CA THR A 106 -4.33 16.55 -4.71
C THR A 106 -4.88 15.12 -4.65
N LYS A 107 -4.85 14.42 -5.78
CA LYS A 107 -5.29 13.03 -5.89
C LYS A 107 -4.13 12.17 -6.36
N GLU A 108 -3.87 11.11 -5.61
CA GLU A 108 -3.02 10.02 -6.10
C GLU A 108 -3.86 9.18 -7.07
N MET A 109 -3.41 9.14 -8.31
CA MET A 109 -4.04 8.42 -9.41
C MET A 109 -3.27 7.13 -9.66
N ALA A 110 -3.98 6.06 -9.99
CA ALA A 110 -3.39 4.78 -10.39
C ALA A 110 -3.95 4.35 -11.75
N ILE A 111 -3.06 3.90 -12.63
CA ILE A 111 -3.39 3.26 -13.90
C ILE A 111 -2.88 1.83 -13.85
N GLU A 112 -3.78 0.87 -13.93
CA GLU A 112 -3.45 -0.54 -14.10
C GLU A 112 -3.18 -0.80 -15.58
N ILE A 113 -1.99 -1.33 -15.85
CA ILE A 113 -1.55 -1.65 -17.20
C ILE A 113 -1.06 -3.09 -17.27
N PHE A 114 -1.44 -3.78 -18.34
CA PHE A 114 -1.11 -5.18 -18.56
C PHE A 114 -0.17 -5.34 -19.75
N ASN A 115 0.79 -6.25 -19.61
CA ASN A 115 1.67 -6.62 -20.71
C ASN A 115 1.34 -8.02 -21.22
N SER A 116 0.73 -8.06 -22.41
CA SER A 116 0.34 -9.30 -23.08
C SER A 116 1.51 -10.25 -23.41
N LYS A 117 2.77 -9.80 -23.39
CA LYS A 117 3.92 -10.64 -23.73
C LYS A 117 4.40 -11.50 -22.57
N ASN A 118 4.33 -10.97 -21.36
CA ASN A 118 4.83 -11.64 -20.16
C ASN A 118 3.72 -11.96 -19.16
N GLU A 119 2.47 -11.64 -19.50
CA GLU A 119 1.27 -11.89 -18.69
C GLU A 119 1.40 -11.31 -17.28
N LYS A 120 2.06 -10.15 -17.15
CA LYS A 120 2.25 -9.45 -15.89
C LYS A 120 1.43 -8.18 -15.82
N ASP A 121 0.96 -7.92 -14.60
CA ASP A 121 0.29 -6.69 -14.22
C ASP A 121 1.29 -5.67 -13.69
N TYR A 122 1.06 -4.43 -14.07
CA TYR A 122 1.84 -3.29 -13.66
C TYR A 122 0.91 -2.16 -13.24
N GLN A 123 1.47 -1.21 -12.51
CA GLN A 123 0.75 -0.04 -12.05
C GLN A 123 1.60 1.20 -12.27
N LEU A 124 1.01 2.21 -12.91
CA LEU A 124 1.54 3.57 -12.93
C LEU A 124 0.83 4.38 -11.86
N ARG A 125 1.58 5.11 -11.04
CA ARG A 125 1.03 6.04 -10.06
C ARG A 125 1.54 7.43 -10.34
N TYR A 126 0.71 8.43 -10.05
CA TYR A 126 1.08 9.84 -10.20
C TYR A 126 0.12 10.72 -9.40
N PHE A 127 0.56 11.93 -9.05
CA PHE A 127 -0.33 12.96 -8.52
C PHE A 127 -0.92 13.80 -9.66
N ASP A 128 -2.22 14.07 -9.60
CA ASP A 128 -2.96 14.74 -10.67
C ASP A 128 -2.47 16.16 -10.98
N ASP A 129 -1.93 16.87 -9.98
CA ASP A 129 -1.34 18.20 -10.10
C ASP A 129 0.12 18.18 -10.63
N GLN A 130 0.84 17.06 -10.46
CA GLN A 130 2.29 16.98 -10.67
C GLN A 130 2.72 15.72 -11.45
N VAL A 131 2.01 15.38 -12.51
CA VAL A 131 2.28 14.19 -13.34
C VAL A 131 3.74 14.09 -13.79
N ALA A 132 4.31 15.20 -14.24
CA ALA A 132 5.64 15.23 -14.86
C ALA A 132 6.79 14.93 -13.90
N THR A 133 6.58 15.01 -12.58
CA THR A 133 7.61 14.79 -11.54
C THR A 133 7.30 13.61 -10.62
N THR A 134 6.06 13.14 -10.60
CA THR A 134 5.57 12.15 -9.64
C THR A 134 5.21 10.81 -10.27
N ILE A 135 5.47 10.62 -11.56
CA ILE A 135 5.10 9.37 -12.21
C ILE A 135 6.04 8.24 -11.78
N GLU A 136 5.43 7.18 -11.26
CA GLU A 136 6.13 6.03 -10.72
C GLU A 136 5.57 4.76 -11.37
N PHE A 137 6.46 3.84 -11.72
CA PHE A 137 6.12 2.59 -12.38
C PHE A 137 6.39 1.43 -11.44
N TYR A 138 5.41 0.54 -11.31
CA TYR A 138 5.47 -0.61 -10.41
C TYR A 138 5.13 -1.90 -11.15
N GLU A 139 5.83 -2.98 -10.80
CA GLU A 139 5.53 -4.35 -11.23
C GLU A 139 4.88 -5.11 -10.08
N LEU A 140 3.76 -5.80 -10.33
CA LEU A 140 3.18 -6.72 -9.35
C LEU A 140 4.04 -7.99 -9.26
N GLN A 141 4.57 -8.26 -8.08
CA GLN A 141 5.33 -9.48 -7.76
C GLN A 141 4.65 -10.21 -6.61
N GLU A 142 4.09 -11.39 -6.89
CA GLU A 142 3.32 -12.24 -5.98
C GLU A 142 2.13 -11.56 -5.31
N ILE A 143 2.38 -10.68 -4.33
CA ILE A 143 1.39 -9.94 -3.55
C ILE A 143 1.74 -8.45 -3.36
N MET A 144 2.89 -7.99 -3.86
CA MET A 144 3.39 -6.63 -3.65
C MET A 144 3.79 -5.94 -4.94
N TYR A 145 3.57 -4.63 -5.00
CA TYR A 145 4.05 -3.78 -6.07
C TYR A 145 5.48 -3.31 -5.79
N ILE A 146 6.40 -3.62 -6.70
CA ILE A 146 7.82 -3.22 -6.60
C ILE A 146 8.11 -2.12 -7.62
N LYS A 147 8.64 -1.00 -7.15
CA LYS A 147 9.02 0.14 -7.99
C LYS A 147 10.09 -0.27 -9.00
N LYS A 148 9.88 0.10 -10.26
CA LYS A 148 10.80 -0.12 -11.38
C LYS A 148 11.26 1.21 -11.95
N PRO A 149 12.57 1.39 -12.15
CA PRO A 149 13.06 2.53 -12.90
C PRO A 149 12.64 2.39 -14.37
N PHE A 150 12.36 3.54 -15.00
CA PHE A 150 12.12 3.64 -16.44
C PHE A 150 12.79 4.91 -16.97
N SER A 151 13.12 4.95 -18.26
CA SER A 151 13.82 6.09 -18.89
C SER A 151 12.89 6.94 -19.74
N LYS A 152 11.91 6.32 -20.39
CA LYS A 152 10.98 6.98 -21.31
C LYS A 152 9.58 6.45 -21.13
N ILE A 153 8.61 7.35 -21.13
CA ILE A 153 7.19 7.03 -21.12
C ILE A 153 6.44 7.86 -22.16
N SER A 154 5.52 7.21 -22.87
CA SER A 154 4.61 7.89 -23.80
C SER A 154 3.25 7.23 -23.89
N TRP A 155 2.22 8.04 -24.14
CA TRP A 155 0.82 7.61 -24.28
C TRP A 155 0.05 8.56 -25.21
#